data_AF-A0A2N9J7Z4-F1
#
_entry.id   AF-A0A2N9J7Z4-F1
#
_cell.length_a   1.000
_cell.length_b   1.000
_cell.length_c   1.000
_cell.angle_alpha   90.00
_cell.angle_beta   90.00
_cell.angle_gamma   90.00
#
_symmetry.space_group_name_H-M   'P 1'
#
loop_
_entity.id
_entity.type
_entity.pdbx_description
1 polymer ?
#
loop_
_entity_poly.entity_id
_entity_poly.type
_entity_poly.pdbx_seq_one_letter_code
_entity_poly.pdbx_strand_id
1 'polypeptide(L)'
;MEFSSKAFKEGNCQGQKVVHGEIMPLVLQPPEPNKGDLESLLFALKENKDWFEQMIIKNSAVLLRGYNVEKAEDFNEILEVFGWDDIRYVGPAPRTHVYKRVWTANEGPLSEFIYYHHEMVLNDTNSMRGRGWEDTFGTSDRAEAERRAKALGMELEWQPNGAVKAILGPHYLTKVFDGRKGRKMWFNTVVGMHGKEYSSAMMADGTELPENVVKEMWRNH
;
A
#
# COMPACT_ATOMS: atom_id res chain seq x y z
N MET A 1 -24.69 8.64 13.75
CA MET A 1 -24.11 9.11 15.02
C MET A 1 -22.92 9.97 14.68
N GLU A 2 -22.84 11.16 15.27
CA GLU A 2 -21.73 12.09 15.07
C GLU A 2 -20.59 11.62 15.98
N PHE A 3 -19.57 11.00 15.37
CA PHE A 3 -18.43 10.44 16.08
C PHE A 3 -17.43 11.56 16.38
N SER A 4 -17.73 12.39 17.39
CA SER A 4 -16.81 13.42 17.87
C SER A 4 -16.09 12.92 19.12
N SER A 5 -14.75 12.97 19.11
CA SER A 5 -13.94 12.77 20.32
C SER A 5 -13.39 14.11 20.79
N LYS A 6 -13.52 14.40 22.09
CA LYS A 6 -12.88 15.56 22.73
C LYS A 6 -11.37 15.37 22.94
N ALA A 7 -10.86 14.16 22.69
CA ALA A 7 -9.46 13.83 22.89
C ALA A 7 -8.54 14.38 21.79
N PHE A 8 -9.12 14.82 20.66
CA PHE A 8 -8.39 15.36 19.52
C PHE A 8 -9.04 16.65 19.04
N LYS A 9 -8.22 17.60 18.62
CA LYS A 9 -8.67 18.78 17.88
C LYS A 9 -8.56 18.48 16.39
N GLU A 10 -9.64 18.66 15.65
CA GLU A 10 -9.58 18.58 14.18
C GLU A 10 -8.77 19.77 13.62
N GLY A 11 -7.86 19.44 12.70
CA GLY A 11 -6.99 20.39 12.01
C GLY A 11 -7.17 20.35 10.49
N ASN A 12 -6.29 21.05 9.80
CA ASN A 12 -6.24 21.07 8.33
C ASN A 12 -4.80 20.83 7.84
N CYS A 13 -4.66 20.36 6.60
CA CYS A 13 -3.37 20.30 5.92
C CYS A 13 -3.49 20.71 4.45
N GLN A 14 -2.38 21.19 3.88
CA GLN A 14 -2.31 21.42 2.44
C GLN A 14 -2.57 20.11 1.68
N GLY A 15 -3.35 20.17 0.61
CA GLY A 15 -3.71 19.01 -0.21
C GLY A 15 -4.87 18.17 0.33
N GLN A 16 -5.46 18.53 1.47
CA GLN A 16 -6.68 17.91 1.99
C GLN A 16 -7.85 18.12 1.02
N LYS A 17 -8.64 17.06 0.78
CA LYS A 17 -9.79 17.08 -0.15
C LYS A 17 -11.05 16.56 0.56
N VAL A 18 -12.22 16.94 0.06
CA VAL A 18 -13.50 16.30 0.43
C VAL A 18 -13.85 15.30 -0.66
N VAL A 19 -13.97 14.03 -0.28
CA VAL A 19 -14.27 12.91 -1.19
C VAL A 19 -15.55 12.24 -0.70
N HIS A 20 -16.62 12.35 -1.49
CA HIS A 20 -17.95 11.81 -1.14
C HIS A 20 -18.46 12.26 0.24
N GLY A 21 -18.24 13.53 0.57
CA GLY A 21 -18.68 14.14 1.83
C GLY A 21 -17.75 13.90 3.02
N GLU A 22 -16.64 13.17 2.84
CA GLU A 22 -15.67 12.91 3.90
C GLU A 22 -14.34 13.60 3.61
N ILE A 23 -13.74 14.17 4.65
CA ILE A 23 -12.43 14.83 4.56
C ILE A 23 -11.32 13.76 4.45
N MET A 24 -10.35 13.97 3.54
CA MET A 24 -9.21 13.07 3.34
C MET A 24 -7.90 13.87 3.17
N PRO A 25 -6.86 13.63 4.00
CA PRO A 25 -6.94 12.89 5.26
C PRO A 25 -7.69 13.69 6.34
N LEU A 26 -8.27 13.00 7.33
CA LEU A 26 -8.67 13.65 8.58
C LEU A 26 -7.40 14.05 9.35
N VAL A 27 -7.29 15.29 9.79
CA VAL A 27 -6.12 15.76 10.55
C VAL A 27 -6.51 15.88 12.01
N LEU A 28 -5.79 15.18 12.89
CA LEU A 28 -6.01 15.20 14.33
C LEU A 28 -4.77 15.79 15.03
N GLN A 29 -5.03 16.75 15.90
CA GLN A 29 -4.04 17.51 16.67
C GLN A 29 -4.28 17.36 18.17
N PRO A 30 -3.29 17.71 19.01
CA PRO A 30 -3.51 17.82 20.45
C PRO A 30 -4.73 18.68 20.77
N PRO A 31 -5.55 18.29 21.75
CA PRO A 31 -6.72 19.08 22.15
C PRO A 31 -6.31 20.44 22.74
N GLU A 32 -5.12 20.50 23.34
CA GLU A 32 -4.52 21.69 23.94
C GLU A 32 -3.00 21.75 23.64
N PRO A 33 -2.37 22.96 23.62
CA PRO A 33 -0.94 23.10 23.29
C PRO A 33 0.03 22.31 24.17
N ASN A 34 -0.34 22.05 25.43
CA ASN A 34 0.45 21.29 26.41
C ASN A 34 0.20 19.76 26.36
N LYS A 35 -0.62 19.28 25.41
CA LYS A 35 -0.96 17.85 25.23
C LYS A 35 -0.32 17.22 23.98
N GLY A 36 0.75 17.83 23.50
CA GLY A 36 1.52 17.35 22.34
C GLY A 36 2.55 16.27 22.67
N ASP A 37 2.73 15.91 23.93
CA ASP A 37 3.69 14.86 24.32
C ASP A 37 3.22 13.45 23.92
N LEU A 38 4.16 12.51 23.84
CA LEU A 38 3.89 11.12 23.47
C LEU A 38 2.94 10.43 24.45
N GLU A 39 3.04 10.67 25.76
CA GLU A 39 2.21 10.01 26.77
C GLU A 39 0.73 10.40 26.60
N SER A 40 0.47 11.70 26.41
CA SER A 40 -0.85 12.24 26.10
C SER A 40 -1.42 11.64 24.80
N LEU A 41 -0.58 11.49 23.75
CA LEU A 41 -1.00 10.84 22.51
C LEU A 41 -1.39 9.37 22.72
N LEU A 42 -0.53 8.60 23.37
CA LEU A 42 -0.77 7.17 23.61
C LEU A 42 -2.02 6.97 24.47
N PHE A 43 -2.22 7.80 25.50
CA PHE A 43 -3.43 7.79 26.31
C PHE A 43 -4.67 8.09 25.46
N ALA A 44 -4.64 9.16 24.67
CA ALA A 44 -5.77 9.55 23.81
C ALA A 44 -6.14 8.45 22.80
N LEU A 45 -5.15 7.81 22.17
CA LEU A 45 -5.36 6.72 21.23
C LEU A 45 -5.91 5.46 21.92
N LYS A 46 -5.40 5.10 23.12
CA LYS A 46 -5.88 3.94 23.88
C LYS A 46 -7.35 4.10 24.29
N GLU A 47 -7.71 5.25 24.84
CA GLU A 47 -9.08 5.54 25.29
C GLU A 47 -10.09 5.68 24.13
N ASN A 48 -9.61 5.97 22.91
CA ASN A 48 -10.45 6.22 21.74
C ASN A 48 -10.15 5.27 20.58
N LYS A 49 -9.65 4.07 20.87
CA LYS A 49 -9.16 3.11 19.86
C LYS A 49 -10.20 2.80 18.78
N ASP A 50 -11.38 2.34 19.17
CA ASP A 50 -12.46 1.98 18.24
C ASP A 50 -12.91 3.18 17.39
N TRP A 51 -12.99 4.36 18.02
CA TRP A 51 -13.31 5.60 17.32
C TRP A 51 -12.25 5.94 16.27
N PHE A 52 -10.96 5.83 16.63
CA PHE A 52 -9.86 6.12 15.72
C PHE A 52 -9.85 5.16 14.52
N GLU A 53 -10.05 3.86 14.75
CA GLU A 53 -10.17 2.86 13.67
C GLU A 53 -11.34 3.16 12.74
N GLN A 54 -12.49 3.59 13.28
CA GLN A 54 -13.62 4.05 12.47
C GLN A 54 -13.28 5.30 11.65
N MET A 55 -12.51 6.25 12.20
CA MET A 55 -12.06 7.43 11.46
C MET A 55 -11.11 7.06 10.32
N ILE A 56 -10.23 6.06 10.49
CA ILE A 56 -9.40 5.55 9.38
C ILE A 56 -10.30 5.02 8.25
N ILE A 57 -11.32 4.22 8.56
CA ILE A 57 -12.23 3.64 7.57
C ILE A 57 -13.03 4.74 6.85
N LYS A 58 -13.56 5.69 7.62
CA LYS A 58 -14.41 6.79 7.14
C LYS A 58 -13.63 7.77 6.26
N ASN A 59 -12.47 8.22 6.74
CA ASN A 59 -11.68 9.29 6.10
C ASN A 59 -10.59 8.76 5.17
N SER A 60 -10.44 7.43 5.04
CA SER A 60 -9.42 6.72 4.23
C SER A 60 -7.98 6.88 4.71
N ALA A 61 -7.66 7.98 5.39
CA ALA A 61 -6.39 8.26 6.03
C ALA A 61 -6.61 9.24 7.19
N VAL A 62 -5.85 9.06 8.26
CA VAL A 62 -5.80 9.97 9.41
C VAL A 62 -4.36 10.44 9.59
N LEU A 63 -4.17 11.74 9.73
CA LEU A 63 -2.89 12.38 9.99
C LEU A 63 -2.85 12.88 11.43
N LEU A 64 -2.01 12.26 12.27
CA LEU A 64 -1.67 12.77 13.59
C LEU A 64 -0.60 13.86 13.44
N ARG A 65 -0.89 15.09 13.89
CA ARG A 65 0.00 16.26 13.69
C ARG A 65 0.13 17.10 14.96
N GLY A 66 1.36 17.52 15.24
CA GLY A 66 1.66 18.38 16.40
C GLY A 66 1.97 17.57 17.67
N TYR A 67 2.38 16.31 17.52
CA TYR A 67 2.85 15.47 18.61
C TYR A 67 4.37 15.29 18.56
N ASN A 68 5.00 15.18 19.72
CA ASN A 68 6.44 15.01 19.89
C ASN A 68 6.79 13.52 19.74
N VAL A 69 6.89 13.07 18.49
CA VAL A 69 7.32 11.72 18.11
C VAL A 69 8.68 11.87 17.41
N GLU A 70 9.77 11.65 18.14
CA GLU A 70 11.11 12.08 17.71
C GLU A 70 11.97 10.92 17.20
N LYS A 71 11.66 9.68 17.60
CA LYS A 71 12.43 8.48 17.27
C LYS A 71 11.56 7.28 16.92
N ALA A 72 12.20 6.24 16.39
CA ALA A 72 11.51 5.03 15.92
C ALA A 72 10.77 4.29 17.04
N GLU A 73 11.30 4.33 18.26
CA GLU A 73 10.68 3.75 19.45
C GLU A 73 9.33 4.40 19.75
N ASP A 74 9.26 5.73 19.72
CA ASP A 74 8.03 6.49 19.95
C ASP A 74 6.96 6.12 18.93
N PHE A 75 7.38 6.02 17.66
CA PHE A 75 6.49 5.60 16.57
C PHE A 75 6.01 4.16 16.76
N ASN A 76 6.87 3.25 17.20
CA ASN A 76 6.45 1.87 17.49
C ASN A 76 5.44 1.80 18.64
N GLU A 77 5.61 2.57 19.71
CA GLU A 77 4.67 2.58 20.83
C GLU A 77 3.25 2.99 20.38
N ILE A 78 3.13 3.88 19.38
CA ILE A 78 1.84 4.22 18.75
C ILE A 78 1.23 2.99 18.07
N LEU A 79 2.03 2.19 17.36
CA LEU A 79 1.56 0.97 16.69
C LEU A 79 1.08 -0.09 17.70
N GLU A 80 1.78 -0.23 18.83
CA GLU A 80 1.40 -1.21 19.86
C GLU A 80 0.05 -0.90 20.53
N VAL A 81 -0.42 0.37 20.51
CA VAL A 81 -1.78 0.72 20.98
C VAL A 81 -2.85 -0.05 20.22
N PHE A 82 -2.66 -0.17 18.91
CA PHE A 82 -3.65 -0.81 18.05
C PHE A 82 -3.51 -2.32 18.03
N GLY A 83 -2.31 -2.85 18.25
CA GLY A 83 -2.07 -4.28 18.24
C GLY A 83 -2.39 -4.92 16.89
N TRP A 84 -2.32 -4.14 15.80
CA TRP A 84 -2.48 -4.67 14.45
C TRP A 84 -1.40 -5.70 14.16
N ASP A 85 -1.73 -6.71 13.34
CA ASP A 85 -0.77 -7.72 12.94
C ASP A 85 0.38 -7.09 12.15
N ASP A 86 1.60 -7.58 12.40
CA ASP A 86 2.75 -7.19 11.61
C ASP A 86 2.69 -7.85 10.23
N ILE A 87 3.00 -7.09 9.19
CA ILE A 87 3.05 -7.59 7.83
C ILE A 87 4.49 -7.95 7.50
N ARG A 88 4.73 -9.23 7.17
CA ARG A 88 6.03 -9.64 6.65
C ARG A 88 6.26 -9.01 5.27
N TYR A 89 7.21 -8.09 5.18
CA TYR A 89 7.63 -7.53 3.90
C TYR A 89 8.31 -8.60 3.03
N VAL A 90 7.78 -8.78 1.82
CA VAL A 90 8.28 -9.69 0.77
C VAL A 90 8.28 -8.91 -0.55
N GLY A 91 9.17 -7.93 -0.66
CA GLY A 91 9.27 -7.08 -1.85
C GLY A 91 10.71 -6.94 -2.33
N PRO A 92 10.91 -6.51 -3.59
CA PRO A 92 12.23 -6.40 -4.20
C PRO A 92 13.04 -5.20 -3.72
N ALA A 93 12.38 -4.16 -3.18
CA ALA A 93 13.07 -2.96 -2.70
C ALA A 93 13.74 -3.26 -1.36
N PRO A 94 15.03 -2.92 -1.17
CA PRO A 94 15.71 -3.09 0.11
C PRO A 94 15.03 -2.23 1.18
N ARG A 95 14.98 -2.77 2.40
CA ARG A 95 14.44 -2.13 3.60
C ARG A 95 15.37 -2.45 4.75
N THR A 96 15.83 -1.43 5.45
CA THR A 96 16.63 -1.59 6.67
C THR A 96 15.71 -1.60 7.88
N HIS A 97 15.90 -2.59 8.74
CA HIS A 97 15.21 -2.67 10.03
C HIS A 97 15.73 -1.56 10.95
N VAL A 98 14.81 -0.81 11.57
CA VAL A 98 15.17 0.29 12.48
C VAL A 98 14.89 -0.11 13.92
N TYR A 99 13.64 -0.46 14.24
CA TYR A 99 13.23 -0.81 15.60
C TYR A 99 11.90 -1.57 15.62
N LYS A 100 11.84 -2.77 16.23
CA LYS A 100 10.62 -3.60 16.30
C LYS A 100 9.89 -3.67 14.94
N ARG A 101 8.74 -3.02 14.78
CA ARG A 101 7.90 -3.02 13.56
C ARG A 101 8.24 -1.86 12.59
N VAL A 102 9.28 -1.10 12.88
CA VAL A 102 9.68 0.11 12.13
C VAL A 102 10.84 -0.21 11.20
N TRP A 103 10.64 0.10 9.92
CA TRP A 103 11.58 -0.11 8.82
C TRP A 103 11.69 1.15 7.98
N THR A 104 12.77 1.31 7.21
CA THR A 104 12.93 2.41 6.26
C THR A 104 11.92 2.33 5.10
N ALA A 105 11.47 3.48 4.57
CA ALA A 105 10.41 3.54 3.56
C ALA A 105 10.91 3.43 2.10
N ASN A 106 12.09 3.97 1.79
CA ASN A 106 12.75 3.80 0.51
C ASN A 106 14.24 4.07 0.68
N GLU A 107 15.07 3.25 0.04
CA GLU A 107 16.53 3.40 0.00
C GLU A 107 17.05 3.60 -1.44
N GLY A 108 16.14 3.69 -2.42
CA GLY A 108 16.47 4.03 -3.80
C GLY A 108 16.97 5.47 -3.94
N PRO A 109 17.64 5.80 -5.06
CA PRO A 109 18.13 7.16 -5.33
C PRO A 109 17.01 8.20 -5.27
N LEU A 110 17.28 9.38 -4.69
CA LEU A 110 16.32 10.49 -4.65
C LEU A 110 15.89 11.00 -6.03
N SER A 111 16.67 10.72 -7.07
CA SER A 111 16.35 11.04 -8.46
C SER A 111 15.33 10.09 -9.09
N GLU A 112 15.06 8.93 -8.46
CA GLU A 112 14.09 7.97 -8.98
C GLU A 112 12.68 8.35 -8.54
N PHE A 113 11.80 8.49 -9.53
CA PHE A 113 10.40 8.77 -9.28
C PHE A 113 9.66 7.50 -8.84
N ILE A 114 9.02 7.55 -7.67
CA ILE A 114 8.14 6.49 -7.19
C ILE A 114 6.74 6.78 -7.72
N TYR A 115 6.24 5.94 -8.61
CA TYR A 115 4.87 6.03 -9.12
C TYR A 115 3.86 5.69 -8.02
N TYR A 116 2.64 6.23 -8.14
CA TYR A 116 1.54 5.87 -7.24
C TYR A 116 1.23 4.38 -7.34
N HIS A 117 1.21 3.72 -6.20
CA HIS A 117 0.89 2.30 -6.09
C HIS A 117 0.21 2.04 -4.74
N HIS A 118 -0.51 0.93 -4.66
CA HIS A 118 -0.83 0.35 -3.37
C HIS A 118 0.35 -0.50 -2.91
N GLU A 119 0.68 -0.47 -1.62
CA GLU A 119 1.76 -1.31 -1.09
C GLU A 119 1.40 -2.79 -1.35
N MET A 120 2.33 -3.53 -1.97
CA MET A 120 2.26 -4.98 -2.08
C MET A 120 1.02 -5.54 -2.83
N VAL A 121 0.50 -4.83 -3.85
CA VAL A 121 -0.71 -5.21 -4.62
C VAL A 121 -0.70 -6.62 -5.20
N LEU A 122 0.49 -7.09 -5.60
CA LEU A 122 0.68 -8.40 -6.23
C LEU A 122 1.13 -9.48 -5.24
N ASN A 123 1.10 -9.18 -3.95
CA ASN A 123 1.51 -10.14 -2.94
C ASN A 123 0.30 -10.90 -2.39
N ASP A 124 -0.08 -11.96 -3.08
CA ASP A 124 -0.15 -13.22 -2.32
C ASP A 124 1.30 -13.55 -1.89
N THR A 125 1.49 -14.22 -0.75
CA THR A 125 2.75 -14.35 0.02
C THR A 125 4.03 -14.83 -0.71
N ASN A 126 4.01 -15.00 -2.03
CA ASN A 126 5.08 -15.44 -2.92
C ASN A 126 5.43 -14.40 -4.02
N SER A 127 5.72 -13.14 -3.66
CA SER A 127 6.16 -12.14 -4.67
C SER A 127 7.40 -12.60 -5.43
N MET A 128 7.33 -12.59 -6.76
CA MET A 128 8.28 -13.21 -7.69
C MET A 128 9.29 -12.21 -8.31
N ARG A 129 9.23 -10.93 -7.93
CA ARG A 129 10.03 -9.89 -8.57
C ARG A 129 11.50 -9.94 -8.13
N GLY A 130 12.41 -10.02 -9.10
CA GLY A 130 13.87 -9.95 -8.89
C GLY A 130 14.55 -11.29 -8.61
N ARG A 131 13.80 -12.41 -8.62
CA ARG A 131 14.34 -13.77 -8.41
C ARG A 131 14.24 -14.58 -9.70
N GLY A 132 15.15 -15.54 -9.88
CA GLY A 132 15.01 -16.54 -10.95
C GLY A 132 13.70 -17.30 -10.80
N TRP A 133 13.19 -17.88 -11.89
CA TRP A 133 11.94 -18.65 -11.83
C TRP A 133 12.04 -19.85 -10.88
N GLU A 134 13.24 -20.42 -10.72
CA GLU A 134 13.48 -21.54 -9.83
C GLU A 134 13.29 -21.18 -8.36
N ASP A 135 13.84 -20.04 -7.93
CA ASP A 135 13.63 -19.49 -6.58
C ASP A 135 12.17 -19.10 -6.36
N THR A 136 11.59 -18.53 -7.41
CA THR A 136 10.22 -18.03 -7.45
C THR A 136 9.20 -19.15 -7.26
N PHE A 137 9.37 -20.27 -7.96
CA PHE A 137 8.49 -21.43 -7.86
C PHE A 137 9.02 -22.48 -6.89
N GLY A 138 10.22 -22.31 -6.32
CA GLY A 138 10.87 -23.24 -5.39
C GLY A 138 11.20 -24.60 -6.02
N THR A 139 11.54 -24.64 -7.31
CA THR A 139 11.78 -25.87 -8.08
C THR A 139 12.62 -25.58 -9.33
N SER A 140 13.47 -26.52 -9.74
CA SER A 140 14.17 -26.51 -11.03
C SER A 140 13.48 -27.36 -12.11
N ASP A 141 12.36 -27.98 -11.79
CA ASP A 141 11.51 -28.70 -12.74
C ASP A 141 10.43 -27.78 -13.34
N ARG A 142 10.41 -27.69 -14.67
CA ARG A 142 9.47 -26.85 -15.43
C ARG A 142 8.02 -27.29 -15.23
N ALA A 143 7.75 -28.60 -15.22
CA ALA A 143 6.39 -29.12 -15.07
C ALA A 143 5.83 -28.80 -13.68
N GLU A 144 6.68 -28.92 -12.66
CA GLU A 144 6.34 -28.53 -11.30
C GLU A 144 6.15 -27.02 -11.15
N ALA A 145 6.97 -26.20 -11.82
CA ALA A 145 6.79 -24.74 -11.85
C ALA A 145 5.46 -24.34 -12.49
N GLU A 146 5.09 -24.94 -13.63
CA GLU A 146 3.79 -24.72 -14.28
C GLU A 146 2.62 -25.12 -13.38
N ARG A 147 2.72 -26.26 -12.68
CA ARG A 147 1.71 -26.70 -11.72
C ARG A 147 1.52 -25.69 -10.58
N ARG A 148 2.63 -25.18 -10.03
CA ARG A 148 2.62 -24.18 -8.95
C ARG A 148 2.10 -22.81 -9.44
N ALA A 149 2.53 -22.38 -10.62
CA ALA A 149 2.04 -21.16 -11.26
C ALA A 149 0.52 -21.22 -11.49
N LYS A 150 0.02 -22.34 -12.02
CA LYS A 150 -1.43 -22.54 -12.25
C LYS A 150 -2.23 -22.50 -10.94
N ALA A 151 -1.70 -23.03 -9.85
CA ALA A 151 -2.32 -22.92 -8.53
C ALA A 151 -2.40 -21.48 -8.01
N LEU A 152 -1.51 -20.59 -8.49
CA LEU A 152 -1.50 -19.15 -8.22
C LEU A 152 -2.28 -18.35 -9.29
N GLY A 153 -2.97 -19.01 -10.22
CA GLY A 153 -3.71 -18.35 -11.31
C GLY A 153 -2.82 -17.73 -12.40
N MET A 154 -1.59 -18.24 -12.55
CA MET A 154 -0.62 -17.78 -13.53
C MET A 154 -0.39 -18.84 -14.62
N GLU A 155 -0.10 -18.37 -15.83
CA GLU A 155 0.41 -19.20 -16.93
C GLU A 155 1.89 -18.89 -17.17
N LEU A 156 2.67 -19.90 -17.60
CA LEU A 156 4.10 -19.74 -17.87
C LEU A 156 4.38 -19.91 -19.36
N GLU A 157 5.09 -18.96 -19.95
CA GLU A 157 5.59 -19.01 -21.32
C GLU A 157 7.12 -19.14 -21.28
N TRP A 158 7.64 -20.32 -21.63
CA TRP A 158 9.07 -20.61 -21.63
C TRP A 158 9.78 -20.03 -22.85
N GLN A 159 10.89 -19.34 -22.60
CA GLN A 159 11.70 -18.72 -23.63
C GLN A 159 12.87 -19.64 -24.07
N PRO A 160 13.38 -19.51 -25.31
CA PRO A 160 14.49 -20.32 -25.81
C PRO A 160 15.77 -20.21 -24.98
N ASN A 161 15.98 -19.08 -24.32
CA ASN A 161 17.14 -18.82 -23.44
C ASN A 161 16.99 -19.40 -22.03
N GLY A 162 15.92 -20.15 -21.74
CA GLY A 162 15.64 -20.72 -20.42
C GLY A 162 14.98 -19.77 -19.43
N ALA A 163 14.68 -18.53 -19.82
CA ALA A 163 13.84 -17.64 -19.04
C ALA A 163 12.36 -18.04 -19.12
N VAL A 164 11.54 -17.48 -18.23
CA VAL A 164 10.08 -17.66 -18.24
C VAL A 164 9.41 -16.30 -18.20
N LYS A 165 8.33 -16.17 -18.96
CA LYS A 165 7.38 -15.07 -18.85
C LYS A 165 6.15 -15.59 -18.11
N ALA A 166 5.90 -15.07 -16.92
CA ALA A 166 4.70 -15.37 -16.16
C ALA A 166 3.57 -14.43 -16.60
N ILE A 167 2.47 -15.00 -17.06
CA ILE A 167 1.26 -14.31 -17.46
C ILE A 167 0.26 -14.45 -16.32
N LEU A 168 -0.02 -13.34 -15.65
CA LEU A 168 -1.09 -13.26 -14.67
C LEU A 168 -2.37 -12.86 -15.43
N GLY A 169 -3.45 -13.64 -15.27
CA GLY A 169 -4.69 -13.51 -16.06
C GLY A 169 -5.36 -12.13 -15.98
N PRO A 170 -6.51 -11.93 -16.65
CA PRO A 170 -7.20 -10.65 -16.59
C PRO A 170 -7.72 -10.39 -15.17
N HIS A 171 -7.17 -9.37 -14.52
CA HIS A 171 -7.63 -8.91 -13.21
C HIS A 171 -8.43 -7.63 -13.34
N TYR A 172 -9.50 -7.51 -12.54
CA TYR A 172 -10.16 -6.23 -12.37
C TYR A 172 -9.20 -5.22 -11.77
N LEU A 173 -9.08 -4.06 -12.42
CA LEU A 173 -8.25 -2.96 -11.95
C LEU A 173 -8.85 -2.23 -10.74
N THR A 174 -10.09 -2.56 -10.39
CA THR A 174 -10.80 -1.97 -9.25
C THR A 174 -11.18 -3.01 -8.21
N LYS A 175 -11.03 -2.65 -6.94
CA LYS A 175 -11.48 -3.45 -5.79
C LYS A 175 -12.45 -2.65 -4.93
N VAL A 176 -13.44 -3.34 -4.36
CA VAL A 176 -14.30 -2.80 -3.30
C VAL A 176 -13.91 -3.49 -2.00
N PHE A 177 -13.75 -2.72 -0.93
CA PHE A 177 -13.45 -3.25 0.40
C PHE A 177 -14.67 -3.13 1.30
N ASP A 178 -14.95 -4.18 2.05
CA ASP A 178 -16.02 -4.18 3.04
C ASP A 178 -15.81 -3.07 4.07
N GLY A 179 -16.91 -2.49 4.56
CA GLY A 179 -16.88 -1.35 5.47
C GLY A 179 -16.52 0.00 4.83
N ARG A 180 -16.06 0.05 3.56
CA ARG A 180 -15.68 1.31 2.88
C ARG A 180 -16.77 1.90 1.97
N LYS A 181 -18.03 1.92 2.43
CA LYS A 181 -19.22 2.46 1.72
C LYS A 181 -19.36 1.97 0.26
N GLY A 182 -18.87 0.77 -0.06
CA GLY A 182 -18.94 0.22 -1.43
C GLY A 182 -18.07 0.96 -2.46
N ARG A 183 -17.11 1.79 -2.03
CA ARG A 183 -16.25 2.56 -2.94
C ARG A 183 -15.39 1.63 -3.79
N LYS A 184 -15.46 1.79 -5.12
CA LYS A 184 -14.51 1.19 -6.06
C LYS A 184 -13.20 1.96 -6.00
N MET A 185 -12.14 1.28 -5.58
CA MET A 185 -10.78 1.81 -5.50
C MET A 185 -9.96 1.31 -6.68
N TRP A 186 -9.14 2.18 -7.27
CA TRP A 186 -8.20 1.81 -8.34
C TRP A 186 -7.02 1.01 -7.73
N PHE A 187 -7.18 -0.30 -7.62
CA PHE A 187 -6.29 -1.19 -6.86
C PHE A 187 -5.46 -2.06 -7.81
N ASN A 188 -4.43 -1.47 -8.43
CA ASN A 188 -3.55 -2.14 -9.39
C ASN A 188 -2.19 -1.41 -9.46
N THR A 189 -1.30 -1.87 -10.33
CA THR A 189 0.03 -1.26 -10.59
C THR A 189 0.27 -0.96 -12.07
N VAL A 190 -0.81 -0.85 -12.87
CA VAL A 190 -0.74 -0.79 -14.34
C VAL A 190 0.12 0.38 -14.84
N VAL A 191 0.06 1.51 -14.12
CA VAL A 191 0.79 2.74 -14.44
C VAL A 191 2.32 2.53 -14.40
N GLY A 192 2.82 1.76 -13.43
CA GLY A 192 4.25 1.45 -13.31
C GLY A 192 4.72 0.28 -14.18
N MET A 193 3.80 -0.40 -14.85
CA MET A 193 4.06 -1.55 -15.73
C MET A 193 4.10 -1.18 -17.21
N HIS A 194 3.67 0.04 -17.56
CA HIS A 194 3.63 0.55 -18.91
C HIS A 194 4.95 1.25 -19.29
N GLY A 195 5.57 0.82 -20.38
CA GLY A 195 6.65 1.55 -21.05
C GLY A 195 8.03 1.52 -20.38
N LYS A 196 8.91 0.63 -20.88
CA LYS A 196 10.38 0.87 -20.92
C LYS A 196 10.97 0.43 -22.26
N GLU A 197 10.56 -0.74 -22.77
CA GLU A 197 10.72 -1.21 -24.16
C GLU A 197 9.54 -2.10 -24.58
N TYR A 198 8.98 -2.86 -23.63
CA TYR A 198 7.71 -3.58 -23.72
C TYR A 198 6.90 -3.34 -22.44
N SER A 199 5.57 -3.29 -22.53
CA SER A 199 4.72 -3.22 -21.35
C SER A 199 4.67 -4.58 -20.65
N SER A 200 4.72 -4.57 -19.32
CA SER A 200 4.50 -5.77 -18.49
C SER A 200 3.02 -5.97 -18.10
N ALA A 201 2.15 -5.06 -18.56
CA ALA A 201 0.70 -5.15 -18.46
C ALA A 201 0.06 -4.86 -19.83
N MET A 202 -0.97 -5.62 -20.18
CA MET A 202 -1.72 -5.53 -21.43
C MET A 202 -3.22 -5.48 -21.13
N MET A 203 -4.03 -5.14 -22.14
CA MET A 203 -5.47 -5.34 -22.10
C MET A 203 -5.82 -6.82 -21.99
N ALA A 204 -7.04 -7.14 -21.56
CA ALA A 204 -7.48 -8.53 -21.35
C ALA A 204 -7.48 -9.38 -22.63
N ASP A 205 -7.51 -8.74 -23.80
CA ASP A 205 -7.40 -9.35 -25.13
C ASP A 205 -5.95 -9.49 -25.62
N GLY A 206 -4.96 -9.11 -24.79
CA GLY A 206 -3.54 -9.16 -25.11
C GLY A 206 -3.02 -7.96 -25.91
N THR A 207 -3.85 -6.97 -26.22
CA THR A 207 -3.40 -5.74 -26.89
C THR A 207 -2.67 -4.80 -25.92
N GLU A 208 -1.79 -3.96 -26.45
CA GLU A 208 -1.11 -2.91 -25.67
C GLU A 208 -2.12 -1.91 -25.07
N LEU A 209 -1.78 -1.40 -23.88
CA LEU A 209 -2.56 -0.34 -23.25
C LEU A 209 -2.41 0.95 -24.07
N PRO A 210 -3.51 1.64 -24.42
CA PRO A 210 -3.41 2.89 -25.18
C PRO A 210 -2.62 3.95 -24.41
N GLU A 211 -1.54 4.45 -25.02
CA GLU A 211 -0.62 5.39 -24.37
C GLU A 211 -1.32 6.64 -23.83
N ASN A 212 -2.33 7.14 -24.56
CA ASN A 212 -3.14 8.29 -24.15
C ASN A 212 -3.94 8.01 -22.87
N VAL A 213 -4.46 6.80 -22.71
CA VAL A 213 -5.21 6.39 -21.52
C VAL A 213 -4.27 6.31 -20.32
N VAL A 214 -3.08 5.73 -20.49
CA VAL A 214 -2.09 5.67 -19.41
C VAL A 214 -1.64 7.09 -19.01
N LYS A 215 -1.39 7.98 -19.98
CA LYS A 215 -1.06 9.39 -19.72
C LYS A 215 -2.18 10.15 -18.99
N GLU A 216 -3.45 9.86 -19.26
CA GLU A 216 -4.56 10.43 -18.50
C GLU A 216 -4.65 9.88 -17.07
N MET A 217 -4.37 8.59 -16.87
CA MET A 217 -4.27 8.00 -15.52
C MET A 217 -3.19 8.71 -14.69
N TRP A 218 -2.07 9.09 -15.32
CA TRP A 218 -1.03 9.93 -14.72
C TRP A 218 -1.48 11.36 -14.40
N ARG A 219 -2.24 12.01 -15.29
CA ARG A 219 -2.63 13.42 -15.13
C ARG A 219 -3.71 13.69 -14.08
N ASN A 220 -4.57 12.70 -13.81
CA ASN A 220 -5.78 12.89 -12.99
C ASN A 220 -5.59 12.59 -11.48
N HIS A 221 -4.35 12.55 -10.97
CA HIS A 221 -4.05 12.34 -9.55
C HIS A 221 -3.41 13.58 -8.90
#